data_AF-A0A9D0CRY3-F1
#
_entry.id   AF-A0A9D0CRY3-F1
#
_cell.length_a   1.000
_cell.length_b   1.000
_cell.length_c   1.000
_cell.angle_alpha   90.00
_cell.angle_beta   90.00
_cell.angle_gamma   90.00
#
_symmetry.space_group_name_H-M   'P 1'
#
loop_
_entity.id
_entity.type
_entity.pdbx_description
1 polymer ?
#
loop_
_entity_poly.entity_id
_entity_poly.type
_entity_poly.pdbx_seq_one_letter_code
_entity_poly.pdbx_strand_id
1 'polypeptide(L)'
;MSLAENQPQPAWGSKLSLNVTPEGLATSLFATATETHTSWESCVLKENVLNEVTVGDDVVGNYCRLLEQEYAGERPENPPWHDWTVEIKIGEVYVTAHWQLPVNAAPFEWDWCEKEAAEAFARGCVLFGKRVHRGGLIIEEAFSPESTAKATHH
;
A
#
# COMPACT_ATOMS: atom_id res chain seq x y z
N MET A 1 -34.43 16.59 -2.66
CA MET A 1 -33.66 15.72 -3.56
C MET A 1 -32.56 16.57 -4.15
N SER A 2 -31.32 16.41 -3.69
CA SER A 2 -30.19 17.21 -4.16
C SER A 2 -29.67 16.63 -5.48
N LEU A 3 -29.17 17.48 -6.37
CA LEU A 3 -28.63 17.13 -7.70
C LEU A 3 -27.41 16.18 -7.66
N ALA A 4 -27.00 15.71 -6.49
CA ALA A 4 -25.87 14.81 -6.29
C ALA A 4 -26.22 13.32 -6.48
N GLU A 5 -27.51 12.95 -6.50
CA GLU A 5 -27.95 11.54 -6.60
C GLU A 5 -27.91 10.96 -8.02
N ASN A 6 -27.54 11.74 -9.03
CA ASN A 6 -27.61 11.34 -10.45
C ASN A 6 -26.25 11.23 -11.15
N GLN A 7 -25.15 11.18 -10.40
CA GLN A 7 -23.86 10.83 -11.01
C GLN A 7 -23.80 9.32 -11.27
N PRO A 8 -23.62 8.87 -12.52
CA PRO A 8 -23.42 7.46 -12.80
C PRO A 8 -22.20 6.97 -12.01
N GLN A 9 -22.44 6.02 -11.10
CA GLN A 9 -21.34 5.38 -10.39
C GLN A 9 -20.44 4.64 -11.39
N PRO A 10 -19.12 4.60 -11.17
CA PRO A 10 -18.21 3.84 -12.04
C PRO A 10 -18.62 2.36 -12.07
N ALA A 11 -18.59 1.74 -13.25
CA ALA A 11 -18.96 0.34 -13.44
C ALA A 11 -17.89 -0.60 -12.85
N TRP A 12 -18.02 -0.89 -11.55
CA TRP A 12 -17.04 -1.62 -10.72
C TRP A 12 -16.62 -3.01 -11.25
N GLY A 13 -17.49 -3.69 -11.99
CA GLY A 13 -17.19 -5.00 -12.61
C GLY A 13 -16.51 -4.91 -13.98
N SER A 14 -16.28 -3.71 -14.51
CA SER A 14 -15.63 -3.52 -15.81
C SER A 14 -14.15 -3.88 -15.71
N LYS A 15 -13.69 -4.77 -16.59
CA LYS A 15 -12.26 -5.08 -16.70
C LYS A 15 -11.51 -3.84 -17.17
N LEU A 16 -10.48 -3.45 -16.42
CA LEU A 16 -9.53 -2.43 -16.82
C LEU A 16 -8.28 -3.12 -17.38
N SER A 17 -7.82 -2.69 -18.56
CA SER A 17 -6.50 -3.08 -19.07
C SER A 17 -5.54 -1.93 -18.85
N LEU A 18 -4.55 -2.14 -17.99
CA LEU A 18 -3.51 -1.17 -17.68
C LEU A 18 -2.17 -1.66 -18.27
N ASN A 19 -1.49 -0.81 -19.03
CA ASN A 19 -0.09 -1.05 -19.43
C ASN A 19 0.80 -0.25 -18.48
N VAL A 20 1.43 -0.93 -17.53
CA VAL A 20 2.38 -0.35 -16.58
C VAL A 20 3.69 -1.10 -16.62
N THR A 21 4.79 -0.37 -16.44
CA THR A 21 6.10 -0.93 -16.15
C THR A 21 6.35 -0.86 -14.63
N PRO A 22 7.23 -1.70 -14.06
CA PRO A 22 7.66 -1.53 -12.68
C PRO A 22 8.20 -0.12 -12.39
N GLU A 23 8.94 0.47 -13.33
CA GLU A 23 9.40 1.86 -13.25
C GLU A 23 8.23 2.87 -13.23
N GLY A 24 7.18 2.63 -14.01
CA GLY A 24 5.97 3.45 -14.00
C GLY A 24 5.24 3.36 -12.66
N LEU A 25 5.19 2.18 -12.04
CA LEU A 25 4.65 2.00 -10.69
C LEU A 25 5.51 2.74 -9.66
N ALA A 26 6.83 2.55 -9.70
CA ALA A 26 7.77 3.23 -8.82
C ALA A 26 7.63 4.76 -8.91
N THR A 27 7.64 5.32 -10.11
CA THR A 27 7.55 6.77 -10.30
C THR A 27 6.18 7.32 -9.90
N SER A 28 5.10 6.56 -10.08
CA SER A 28 3.73 7.04 -9.79
C SER A 28 3.34 6.89 -8.32
N LEU A 29 3.82 5.84 -7.66
CA LEU A 29 3.43 5.48 -6.30
C LEU A 29 4.52 5.87 -5.28
N PHE A 30 5.79 5.76 -5.65
CA PHE A 30 6.93 5.77 -4.74
C PHE A 30 7.88 6.95 -4.98
N ALA A 31 7.40 8.03 -5.59
CA ALA A 31 8.21 9.20 -5.95
C ALA A 31 8.94 9.85 -4.76
N THR A 32 8.42 9.69 -3.54
CA THR A 32 8.98 10.25 -2.31
C THR A 32 9.78 9.22 -1.49
N ALA A 33 9.83 7.97 -1.94
CA ALA A 33 10.60 6.93 -1.27
C ALA A 33 12.10 7.26 -1.33
N THR A 34 12.80 6.91 -0.25
CA THR A 34 14.26 7.01 -0.17
C THR A 34 14.92 6.03 -1.13
N GLU A 35 14.34 4.85 -1.28
CA GLU A 35 14.81 3.80 -2.18
C GLU A 35 13.63 3.06 -2.81
N THR A 36 13.82 2.60 -4.04
CA THR A 36 12.86 1.74 -4.73
C THR A 36 13.60 0.73 -5.59
N HIS A 37 13.16 -0.52 -5.53
CA HIS A 37 13.75 -1.60 -6.32
C HIS A 37 12.72 -2.65 -6.72
N THR A 38 13.16 -3.55 -7.60
CA THR A 38 12.40 -4.73 -8.01
C THR A 38 13.20 -5.98 -7.73
N SER A 39 12.53 -7.04 -7.31
CA SER A 39 13.16 -8.33 -7.02
C SER A 39 12.26 -9.50 -7.38
N TRP A 40 12.84 -10.69 -7.42
CA TRP A 40 12.13 -11.98 -7.51
C TRP A 40 11.73 -12.54 -6.14
N GLU A 41 12.28 -11.95 -5.08
CA GLU A 41 12.02 -12.31 -3.69
C GLU A 41 11.85 -11.05 -2.85
N SER A 42 11.02 -11.11 -1.82
CA SER A 42 10.86 -10.01 -0.87
C SER A 42 12.15 -9.77 -0.10
N CYS A 43 12.58 -8.52 0.01
CA CYS A 43 13.72 -8.11 0.85
C CYS A 43 13.33 -7.95 2.33
N VAL A 44 12.06 -8.14 2.67
CA VAL A 44 11.53 -7.98 4.03
C VAL A 44 11.80 -9.23 4.85
N LEU A 45 12.53 -9.06 5.96
CA LEU A 45 12.79 -10.12 6.92
C LEU A 45 11.73 -10.09 8.03
N LYS A 46 11.01 -11.20 8.22
CA LYS A 46 9.84 -11.26 9.12
C LYS A 46 10.18 -10.97 10.57
N GLU A 47 11.39 -11.28 10.99
CA GLU A 47 11.91 -11.01 12.32
C GLU A 47 12.06 -9.52 12.65
N ASN A 48 12.12 -8.66 11.63
CA ASN A 48 12.30 -7.22 11.76
C ASN A 48 10.97 -6.46 11.69
N VAL A 49 9.87 -7.13 11.32
CA VAL A 49 8.56 -6.51 11.13
C VAL A 49 7.91 -6.22 12.49
N LEU A 50 7.59 -4.95 12.71
CA LEU A 50 6.87 -4.46 13.88
C LEU A 50 5.35 -4.46 13.65
N ASN A 51 4.94 -4.04 12.45
CA ASN A 51 3.54 -3.94 12.05
C ASN A 51 3.38 -4.23 10.55
N GLU A 52 2.24 -4.81 10.16
CA GLU A 52 1.94 -5.15 8.77
C GLU A 52 0.45 -4.95 8.46
N VAL A 53 0.16 -4.28 7.36
CA VAL A 53 -1.18 -4.20 6.77
C VAL A 53 -1.09 -4.67 5.31
N THR A 54 -1.85 -5.72 4.98
CA THR A 54 -1.81 -6.36 3.66
C THR A 54 -3.17 -6.35 2.99
N VAL A 55 -3.18 -6.00 1.71
CA VAL A 55 -4.32 -6.01 0.80
C VAL A 55 -3.97 -6.91 -0.37
N GLY A 56 -4.69 -8.02 -0.54
CA GLY A 56 -4.47 -8.96 -1.63
C GLY A 56 -5.64 -9.09 -2.59
N ASP A 57 -5.37 -9.69 -3.75
CA ASP A 57 -6.40 -10.47 -4.44
C ASP A 57 -6.46 -11.89 -3.84
N ASP A 58 -7.67 -12.39 -3.59
CA ASP A 58 -7.85 -13.72 -2.96
C ASP A 58 -7.60 -14.88 -3.94
N VAL A 59 -7.23 -14.59 -5.20
CA VAL A 59 -7.28 -15.56 -6.30
C VAL A 59 -5.90 -15.98 -6.78
N VAL A 60 -4.98 -15.03 -6.99
CA VAL A 60 -3.66 -15.31 -7.58
C VAL A 60 -2.51 -14.92 -6.66
N GLY A 61 -2.81 -14.38 -5.48
CA GLY A 61 -1.82 -14.11 -4.43
C GLY A 61 -0.94 -12.91 -4.76
N ASN A 62 -1.47 -11.97 -5.55
CA ASN A 62 -0.90 -10.64 -5.66
C ASN A 62 -1.33 -9.82 -4.45
N TYR A 63 -0.49 -8.89 -4.03
CA TYR A 63 -0.82 -8.01 -2.92
C TYR A 63 -0.12 -6.66 -3.00
N CYS A 64 -0.67 -5.71 -2.25
CA CYS A 64 0.01 -4.53 -1.75
C CYS A 64 0.09 -4.67 -0.23
N ARG A 65 1.24 -4.39 0.37
CA ARG A 65 1.37 -4.33 1.82
C ARG A 65 2.18 -3.13 2.27
N LEU A 66 1.81 -2.59 3.42
CA LEU A 66 2.57 -1.61 4.18
C LEU A 66 3.14 -2.31 5.40
N LEU A 67 4.45 -2.23 5.57
CA LEU A 67 5.14 -2.76 6.72
C LEU A 67 5.85 -1.63 7.45
N GLU A 68 5.90 -1.77 8.77
CA GLU A 68 6.80 -1.03 9.64
C GLU A 68 7.83 -2.02 10.15
N GLN A 69 9.12 -1.72 9.97
CA GLN A 69 10.20 -2.61 10.36
C GLN A 69 11.38 -1.87 10.94
N GLU A 70 12.12 -2.57 11.80
CA GLU A 70 13.37 -2.06 12.38
C GLU A 70 14.50 -3.06 12.17
N TYR A 71 15.64 -2.57 11.69
CA TYR A 71 16.84 -3.39 11.53
C TYR A 71 18.06 -2.71 12.13
N ALA A 72 19.01 -3.53 12.56
CA ALA A 72 20.26 -3.07 13.12
C ALA A 72 21.02 -2.19 12.10
N GLY A 73 21.69 -1.15 12.61
CA GLY A 73 22.60 -0.37 11.79
C GLY A 73 23.74 -1.25 11.24
N GLU A 74 24.30 -0.85 10.10
CA GLU A 74 25.39 -1.58 9.42
C GLU A 74 26.60 -1.88 10.32
N ARG A 75 26.76 -1.10 11.40
CA ARG A 75 27.79 -1.26 12.41
C ARG A 75 27.20 -1.13 13.82
N PRO A 76 27.79 -1.76 14.84
CA PRO A 76 27.28 -1.71 16.21
C PRO A 76 27.11 -0.30 16.78
N GLU A 77 27.90 0.66 16.32
CA GLU A 77 27.84 2.07 16.71
C GLU A 77 26.75 2.88 15.98
N ASN A 78 26.21 2.36 14.87
CA ASN A 78 25.16 3.04 14.13
C ASN A 78 23.81 2.82 14.81
N PRO A 79 22.97 3.87 14.94
CA PRO A 79 21.61 3.67 15.41
C PRO A 79 20.89 2.67 14.49
N PRO A 80 19.95 1.88 15.02
CA PRO A 80 19.02 1.11 14.21
C PRO A 80 18.29 2.02 13.22
N TRP A 81 17.82 1.41 12.14
CA TRP A 81 16.97 2.08 11.15
C TRP A 81 15.53 1.67 11.38
N HIS A 82 14.66 2.65 11.23
CA HIS A 82 13.22 2.45 11.12
C HIS A 82 12.82 2.64 9.66
N ASP A 83 11.96 1.78 9.15
CA ASP A 83 11.58 1.75 7.75
C ASP A 83 10.10 1.44 7.58
N TRP A 84 9.40 2.35 6.90
CA TRP A 84 8.08 2.10 6.37
C TRP A 84 8.22 1.61 4.94
N THR A 85 7.90 0.33 4.73
CA THR A 85 8.05 -0.33 3.43
C THR A 85 6.69 -0.54 2.78
N VAL A 86 6.55 -0.09 1.53
CA VAL A 86 5.44 -0.51 0.68
C VAL A 86 5.93 -1.53 -0.33
N GLU A 87 5.32 -2.72 -0.32
CA GLU A 87 5.66 -3.79 -1.25
C GLU A 87 4.42 -4.20 -2.05
N ILE A 88 4.59 -4.21 -3.38
CA ILE A 88 3.60 -4.70 -4.33
C ILE A 88 4.14 -5.98 -4.96
N LYS A 89 3.40 -7.08 -4.82
CA LYS A 89 3.67 -8.34 -5.50
C LYS A 89 2.69 -8.53 -6.66
N ILE A 90 3.21 -8.69 -7.87
CA ILE A 90 2.44 -9.01 -9.08
C ILE A 90 3.06 -10.24 -9.73
N GLY A 91 2.38 -11.38 -9.64
CA GLY A 91 2.92 -12.67 -10.03
C GLY A 91 4.14 -13.02 -9.17
N GLU A 92 5.31 -13.13 -9.79
CA GLU A 92 6.59 -13.41 -9.13
C GLU A 92 7.44 -12.15 -8.90
N VAL A 93 6.98 -10.99 -9.36
CA VAL A 93 7.74 -9.74 -9.29
C VAL A 93 7.31 -8.95 -8.07
N TYR A 94 8.31 -8.52 -7.30
CA TYR A 94 8.15 -7.60 -6.18
C TYR A 94 8.61 -6.21 -6.61
N VAL A 95 7.82 -5.19 -6.28
CA VAL A 95 8.20 -3.78 -6.39
C VAL A 95 8.12 -3.19 -5.00
N THR A 96 9.26 -2.77 -4.47
CA THR A 96 9.40 -2.39 -3.07
C THR A 96 9.93 -0.98 -2.96
N ALA A 97 9.35 -0.19 -2.07
CA ALA A 97 9.78 1.16 -1.74
C ALA A 97 9.96 1.32 -0.24
N HIS A 98 10.99 2.09 0.12
CA HIS A 98 11.42 2.30 1.51
C HIS A 98 11.39 3.79 1.84
N TRP A 99 10.74 4.13 2.95
CA TRP A 99 10.87 5.41 3.61
C TRP A 99 11.60 5.13 4.92
N GLN A 100 12.91 5.32 4.91
CA GLN A 100 13.78 4.84 5.99
C GLN A 100 14.56 5.99 6.62
N LEU A 101 14.68 5.96 7.95
CA LEU A 101 15.45 6.92 8.72
C LEU A 101 16.06 6.25 9.97
N PRO A 102 17.14 6.82 10.54
CA PRO A 102 17.65 6.36 11.83
C PRO A 102 16.59 6.53 12.93
N VAL A 103 16.52 5.59 13.89
CA VAL A 103 15.50 5.65 14.96
C VAL A 103 15.57 6.92 15.83
N ASN A 104 16.70 7.62 15.81
CA ASN A 104 16.91 8.87 16.54
C ASN A 104 16.62 10.13 15.70
N ALA A 105 16.02 10.00 14.51
CA ALA A 105 15.57 11.13 13.70
C ALA A 105 14.50 11.96 14.44
N ALA A 106 14.26 13.19 13.98
CA ALA A 106 13.30 14.07 14.62
C ALA A 106 11.85 13.56 14.44
N PRO A 107 10.95 13.79 15.39
CA PRO A 107 9.56 13.32 15.29
C PRO A 107 8.83 13.74 14.02
N PHE A 108 9.11 14.95 13.49
CA PHE A 108 8.47 15.40 12.25
C PHE A 108 8.94 14.63 11.00
N GLU A 109 10.13 14.03 11.04
CA GLU A 109 10.65 13.18 9.95
C GLU A 109 9.97 11.82 9.98
N TRP A 110 9.74 11.27 11.19
CA TRP A 110 8.92 10.07 11.39
C TRP A 110 7.51 10.27 10.85
N ASP A 111 6.83 11.33 11.29
CA ASP A 111 5.47 11.66 10.84
C ASP A 111 5.40 11.80 9.31
N TRP A 112 6.46 12.34 8.70
CA TRP A 112 6.54 12.49 7.25
C TRP A 112 6.69 11.14 6.55
N CYS A 113 7.63 10.29 6.97
CA CYS A 113 7.85 8.97 6.39
C CYS A 113 6.61 8.06 6.52
N GLU A 114 6.00 8.00 7.71
CA GLU A 114 4.78 7.25 7.96
C GLU A 114 3.66 7.70 7.02
N LYS A 115 3.46 9.02 6.92
CA LYS A 115 2.42 9.59 6.06
C LYS A 115 2.65 9.29 4.59
N GLU A 116 3.85 9.50 4.08
CA GLU A 116 4.16 9.27 2.66
C GLU A 116 4.03 7.79 2.29
N ALA A 117 4.52 6.88 3.13
CA ALA A 117 4.35 5.44 2.94
C ALA A 117 2.87 5.03 2.99
N ALA A 118 2.09 5.57 3.93
CA ALA A 118 0.66 5.32 4.03
C ALA A 118 -0.12 5.84 2.80
N GLU A 119 0.24 7.02 2.28
CA GLU A 119 -0.34 7.55 1.05
C GLU A 119 0.01 6.69 -0.18
N ALA A 120 1.25 6.23 -0.29
CA ALA A 120 1.69 5.34 -1.36
C ALA A 120 0.97 3.99 -1.29
N PHE A 121 0.88 3.39 -0.10
CA PHE A 121 0.13 2.16 0.15
C PHE A 121 -1.34 2.32 -0.23
N ALA A 122 -1.98 3.41 0.21
CA ALA A 122 -3.36 3.71 -0.13
C ALA A 122 -3.57 3.76 -1.64
N ARG A 123 -2.74 4.52 -2.38
CA ARG A 123 -2.81 4.59 -3.85
C ARG A 123 -2.59 3.21 -4.50
N GLY A 124 -1.66 2.42 -3.97
CA GLY A 124 -1.38 1.05 -4.43
C GLY A 124 -2.57 0.10 -4.23
N CYS A 125 -3.34 0.25 -3.16
CA CYS A 125 -4.51 -0.59 -2.87
C CYS A 125 -5.60 -0.53 -3.96
N VAL A 126 -5.65 0.55 -4.76
CA VAL A 126 -6.58 0.68 -5.90
C VAL A 126 -6.32 -0.39 -6.96
N LEU A 127 -5.07 -0.82 -7.14
CA LEU A 127 -4.69 -1.89 -8.07
C LEU A 127 -5.33 -3.24 -7.67
N PHE A 128 -5.72 -3.38 -6.41
CA PHE A 128 -6.28 -4.59 -5.81
C PHE A 128 -7.78 -4.43 -5.48
N GLY A 129 -8.45 -3.46 -6.11
CA GLY A 129 -9.89 -3.28 -6.01
C GLY A 129 -10.38 -2.72 -4.67
N LYS A 130 -9.49 -2.18 -3.83
CA LYS A 130 -9.89 -1.50 -2.59
C LYS A 130 -10.17 -0.03 -2.83
N ARG A 131 -11.07 0.53 -2.02
CA ARG A 131 -11.41 1.96 -2.04
C ARG A 131 -10.45 2.76 -1.18
N VAL A 132 -10.22 4.00 -1.58
CA VAL A 132 -9.35 4.94 -0.87
C VAL A 132 -10.11 6.26 -0.74
N HIS A 133 -10.23 6.77 0.47
CA HIS A 133 -10.86 8.07 0.74
C HIS A 133 -9.81 9.15 0.95
N ARG A 134 -10.14 10.39 0.57
CA ARG A 134 -9.31 11.56 0.91
C ARG A 134 -9.39 11.78 2.43
N GLY A 135 -8.28 11.63 3.14
CA GLY A 135 -8.19 11.83 4.59
C GLY A 135 -7.80 10.60 5.41
N GLY A 136 -7.48 9.47 4.77
CA GLY A 136 -6.93 8.31 5.45
C GLY A 136 -7.32 6.98 4.81
N LEU A 137 -6.70 5.92 5.31
CA LEU A 137 -6.89 4.56 4.82
C LEU A 137 -8.18 3.96 5.42
N ILE A 138 -9.32 4.13 4.75
CA ILE A 138 -10.47 3.24 4.94
C ILE A 138 -10.38 2.18 3.84
N ILE A 139 -9.77 1.03 4.15
CA ILE A 139 -9.85 -0.14 3.27
C ILE A 139 -11.28 -0.69 3.43
N GLU A 140 -12.21 -0.21 2.61
CA GLU A 140 -13.48 -0.90 2.44
C GLU A 140 -13.21 -2.21 1.68
N GLU A 141 -13.69 -3.34 2.23
CA GLU A 141 -13.74 -4.59 1.48
C GLU A 141 -14.47 -4.35 0.14
N ALA A 142 -14.04 -5.06 -0.91
CA ALA A 142 -14.60 -4.91 -2.24
C ALA A 142 -16.12 -5.02 -2.16
N PHE A 143 -16.83 -4.04 -2.73
CA PHE A 143 -18.28 -3.99 -2.74
C PHE A 143 -18.82 -5.32 -3.29
N SER A 144 -19.45 -6.13 -2.44
CA SER A 144 -20.22 -7.27 -2.91
C SER A 144 -21.59 -6.75 -3.33
N PRO A 145 -21.93 -6.75 -4.64
CA PRO A 145 -23.27 -6.37 -5.09
C PRO A 145 -24.37 -7.28 -4.53
N GLU A 146 -24.04 -8.44 -3.94
CA GLU A 146 -24.98 -9.29 -3.22
C GLU A 146 -25.27 -8.81 -1.79
N SER A 147 -24.43 -7.96 -1.20
CA SER A 147 -24.61 -7.47 0.18
C SER A 147 -25.81 -6.53 0.34
N THR A 148 -26.17 -5.79 -0.71
CA THR A 148 -27.35 -4.92 -0.73
C THR A 148 -28.66 -5.70 -0.87
N ALA A 149 -28.61 -6.97 -1.30
CA ALA A 149 -29.79 -7.82 -1.43
C ALA A 149 -30.24 -8.45 -0.09
N LYS A 150 -29.44 -8.35 0.98
CA LYS A 150 -29.77 -8.91 2.31
C LYS A 150 -30.24 -7.87 3.34
N ALA A 151 -30.21 -6.58 3.01
CA ALA A 151 -30.65 -5.51 3.88
C ALA A 151 -32.13 -5.13 3.66
N THR A 152 -33.00 -6.13 3.51
CA THR A 152 -34.46 -5.97 3.63
C THR A 152 -35.06 -7.32 3.99
N HIS A 153 -35.21 -7.56 5.29
CA HIS A 153 -36.33 -8.24 5.95
C HIS A 153 -35.88 -8.56 7.38
N HIS A 154 -36.27 -7.71 8.33
CA HIS A 154 -36.92 -8.05 9.60
C HIS A 154 -37.30 -6.79 10.37
#